data_AF-A0A0L8MC46-F1
#
_entry.id   AF-A0A0L8MC46-F1
#
_cell.length_a   1.000
_cell.length_b   1.000
_cell.length_c   1.000
_cell.angle_alpha   90.00
_cell.angle_beta   90.00
_cell.angle_gamma   90.00
#
_symmetry.space_group_name_H-M   'P 1'
#
loop_
_entity.id
_entity.type
_entity.pdbx_description
1 polymer ?
#
loop_
_entity_poly.entity_id
_entity_poly.type
_entity_poly.pdbx_seq_one_letter_code
_entity_poly.pdbx_strand_id
1 'polypeptide(L)'
;MGNRAVFVLSGPRGHTRHRSSYGAVDLDLDLLAGPEALLPYLRSHAQDDGWYPDDMVEAGVLADEDRRLLLVFAREGAIASQRTRAATLELLRCAWPGWEVRWLYDGQGGLRAHLGPAPEAADTAVYPGPALELDDEELDDPDPLVAVVTVGADRCHVLADINDHPVEEGPALLERLRDAPDHGSHRLRADAGIHVDPERRRIGWWLNTARAHGRSPAARWPGWTVEFWEDRWAEHERACGGRFAPPAPDRAAALADVRDRALERWAGPRGDVRARLVAALPHAVIGQGFAPAVTAQQAAAARAAVERAYGTAVGT
;
A
#
# COMPACT_ATOMS: atom_id res chain seq x y z
N MET A 1 -9.13 14.57 -8.71
CA MET A 1 -7.83 14.30 -8.07
C MET A 1 -7.03 13.34 -8.95
N GLY A 2 -5.73 13.18 -8.75
CA GLY A 2 -4.89 12.30 -9.57
C GLY A 2 -4.14 11.33 -8.66
N ASN A 3 -3.98 10.08 -9.13
CA ASN A 3 -3.49 8.95 -8.36
C ASN A 3 -1.99 8.77 -8.65
N ARG A 4 -1.17 9.52 -7.92
CA ARG A 4 0.23 9.76 -8.30
C ARG A 4 1.13 8.60 -7.91
N ALA A 5 1.99 8.23 -8.84
CA ALA A 5 3.05 7.26 -8.60
C ALA A 5 4.44 7.80 -8.97
N VAL A 6 5.43 7.27 -8.25
CA VAL A 6 6.85 7.51 -8.51
C VAL A 6 7.54 6.19 -8.84
N PHE A 7 8.37 6.20 -9.88
CA PHE A 7 9.16 5.06 -10.30
C PHE A 7 10.64 5.43 -10.29
N VAL A 8 11.44 4.67 -9.56
CA VAL A 8 12.89 4.80 -9.51
C VAL A 8 13.49 3.59 -10.22
N LEU A 9 14.33 3.84 -11.22
CA LEU A 9 15.04 2.78 -11.94
C LEU A 9 16.53 2.95 -11.69
N SER A 10 17.13 1.98 -10.99
CA SER A 10 18.54 2.01 -10.60
C SER A 10 19.36 1.02 -11.43
N GLY A 11 20.59 1.41 -11.74
CA GLY A 11 21.55 0.56 -12.44
C GLY A 11 22.99 1.11 -12.33
N PRO A 12 23.91 0.69 -13.21
CA PRO A 12 25.35 0.89 -12.97
C PRO A 12 25.78 2.36 -12.99
N ARG A 13 24.96 3.22 -13.60
CA ARG A 13 25.22 4.64 -13.83
C ARG A 13 24.45 5.55 -12.87
N GLY A 14 23.85 4.99 -11.83
CA GLY A 14 22.98 5.70 -10.88
C GLY A 14 21.51 5.36 -11.08
N HIS A 15 20.62 6.28 -10.74
CA HIS A 15 19.18 6.07 -10.83
C HIS A 15 18.50 7.15 -11.66
N THR A 16 17.43 6.79 -12.37
CA THR A 16 16.50 7.73 -13.00
C THR A 16 15.18 7.70 -12.25
N ARG A 17 14.51 8.86 -12.20
CA ARG A 17 13.18 9.00 -11.59
C ARG A 17 12.16 9.36 -12.65
N HIS A 18 11.03 8.67 -12.60
CA HIS A 18 9.90 8.86 -13.49
C HIS A 18 8.64 9.03 -12.64
N ARG A 19 7.64 9.70 -13.20
CA ARG A 19 6.38 9.93 -12.49
C ARG A 19 5.15 9.73 -13.36
N SER A 20 4.04 9.47 -12.70
CA SER A 20 2.73 9.42 -13.32
C SER A 20 1.71 10.07 -12.40
N SER A 21 0.85 10.93 -12.96
CA SER A 21 -0.28 11.54 -12.26
C SER A 21 -1.46 10.57 -12.07
N TYR A 22 -1.42 9.41 -12.73
CA TYR A 22 -2.47 8.39 -12.70
C TYR A 22 -1.90 6.97 -12.57
N GLY A 23 -0.62 6.84 -12.25
CA GLY A 23 0.10 5.57 -12.30
C GLY A 23 0.05 4.76 -11.02
N ALA A 24 -0.61 5.25 -9.98
CA ALA A 24 -0.81 4.47 -8.76
C ALA A 24 -1.90 3.42 -8.92
N VAL A 25 -2.90 3.70 -9.78
CA VAL A 25 -4.05 2.81 -10.01
C VAL A 25 -3.56 1.50 -10.60
N ASP A 26 -3.79 0.42 -9.84
CA ASP A 26 -3.43 -0.95 -10.17
C ASP A 26 -1.94 -1.16 -10.45
N LEU A 27 -1.05 -0.34 -9.84
CA LEU A 27 0.40 -0.51 -10.03
C LEU A 27 0.87 -1.91 -9.60
N ASP A 28 0.29 -2.42 -8.51
CA ASP A 28 0.51 -3.78 -8.00
C ASP A 28 0.13 -4.86 -9.03
N LEU A 29 -0.94 -4.66 -9.80
CA LEU A 29 -1.34 -5.56 -10.88
C LEU A 29 -0.46 -5.39 -12.13
N ASP A 30 -0.10 -4.15 -12.48
CA ASP A 30 0.85 -3.89 -13.57
C ASP A 30 2.21 -4.57 -13.27
N LEU A 31 2.63 -4.60 -11.99
CA LEU A 31 3.86 -5.25 -11.53
C LEU A 31 3.91 -6.77 -11.78
N LEU A 32 2.77 -7.45 -11.89
CA LEU A 32 2.70 -8.89 -12.19
C LEU A 32 3.09 -9.24 -13.63
N ALA A 33 3.30 -8.23 -14.50
CA ALA A 33 3.85 -8.42 -15.83
C ALA A 33 5.33 -8.86 -15.83
N GLY A 34 6.01 -8.77 -14.67
CA GLY A 34 7.42 -9.14 -14.52
C GLY A 34 8.40 -8.11 -15.11
N PRO A 35 9.71 -8.29 -14.87
CA PRO A 35 10.73 -7.31 -15.21
C PRO A 35 10.83 -7.04 -16.72
N GLU A 36 10.68 -8.06 -17.56
CA GLU A 36 10.87 -7.94 -19.01
C GLU A 36 9.82 -7.05 -19.67
N ALA A 37 8.57 -7.15 -19.23
CA ALA A 37 7.47 -6.33 -19.76
C ALA A 37 7.40 -4.98 -19.05
N LEU A 38 7.61 -4.94 -17.73
CA LEU A 38 7.34 -3.75 -16.94
C LEU A 38 8.48 -2.73 -16.96
N LEU A 39 9.75 -3.13 -16.92
CA LEU A 39 10.85 -2.16 -16.89
C LEU A 39 10.87 -1.24 -18.12
N PRO A 40 10.68 -1.73 -19.36
CA PRO A 40 10.52 -0.85 -20.52
C PRO A 40 9.33 0.10 -20.40
N TYR A 41 8.21 -0.37 -19.84
CA TYR A 41 7.01 0.45 -19.61
C TYR A 41 7.29 1.58 -18.61
N LEU A 42 7.91 1.28 -17.46
CA LEU A 42 8.28 2.28 -16.45
C LEU A 42 9.25 3.34 -17.01
N ARG A 43 10.25 2.93 -17.81
CA ARG A 43 11.19 3.86 -18.46
C ARG A 43 10.53 4.83 -19.44
N SER A 44 9.40 4.43 -20.02
CA SER A 44 8.69 5.26 -21.00
C SER A 44 7.81 6.35 -20.37
N HIS A 45 7.65 6.35 -19.04
CA HIS A 45 7.08 7.48 -18.33
C HIS A 45 8.00 8.69 -18.37
N ALA A 46 7.42 9.89 -18.24
CA ALA A 46 8.17 11.13 -18.18
C ALA A 46 9.19 11.10 -17.03
N GLN A 47 10.46 11.35 -17.37
CA GLN A 47 11.53 11.53 -16.40
C GLN A 47 11.34 12.85 -15.65
N ASP A 48 11.50 12.81 -14.33
CA ASP A 48 11.49 13.99 -13.48
C ASP A 48 12.32 13.75 -12.21
N ASP A 49 13.30 14.61 -11.97
CA ASP A 49 14.20 14.52 -10.83
C ASP A 49 13.62 15.15 -9.54
N GLY A 50 12.36 15.56 -9.55
CA GLY A 50 11.62 16.01 -8.37
C GLY A 50 10.96 14.86 -7.62
N TRP A 51 10.75 15.05 -6.32
CA TRP A 51 9.83 14.24 -5.53
C TRP A 51 8.51 14.99 -5.39
N TYR A 52 7.40 14.27 -5.53
CA TYR A 52 6.12 14.79 -5.03
C TYR A 52 6.17 14.92 -3.51
N PRO A 53 5.36 15.81 -2.90
CA PRO A 53 5.06 15.72 -1.49
C PRO A 53 4.61 14.30 -1.11
N ASP A 54 5.11 13.78 0.01
CA ASP A 54 4.90 12.40 0.44
C ASP A 54 3.39 12.06 0.61
N ASP A 55 2.59 13.04 1.05
CA ASP A 55 1.13 12.94 1.21
C ASP A 55 0.38 12.79 -0.12
N MET A 56 0.96 13.25 -1.22
CA MET A 56 0.36 13.22 -2.55
C MET A 56 0.66 11.95 -3.35
N VAL A 57 1.55 11.07 -2.89
CA VAL A 57 1.95 9.84 -3.61
C VAL A 57 1.26 8.63 -3.00
N GLU A 58 0.54 7.92 -3.86
CA GLU A 58 -0.27 6.77 -3.49
C GLU A 58 0.43 5.45 -3.79
N ALA A 59 1.38 5.41 -4.73
CA ALA A 59 2.16 4.19 -4.96
C ALA A 59 3.54 4.50 -5.51
N GLY A 60 4.43 3.52 -5.45
CA GLY A 60 5.72 3.66 -6.10
C GLY A 60 6.53 2.40 -6.12
N VAL A 61 7.55 2.43 -6.98
CA VAL A 61 8.47 1.32 -7.16
C VAL A 61 9.89 1.83 -7.24
N LEU A 62 10.83 1.08 -6.68
CA LEU A 62 12.24 1.12 -7.04
C LEU A 62 12.63 -0.24 -7.59
N ALA A 63 13.09 -0.26 -8.84
CA ALA A 63 13.68 -1.44 -9.45
C ALA A 63 15.18 -1.20 -9.64
N ASP A 64 16.00 -2.02 -8.99
CA ASP A 64 17.45 -2.04 -9.15
C ASP A 64 17.82 -3.29 -9.96
N GLU A 65 18.17 -3.08 -11.23
CA GLU A 65 18.49 -4.17 -12.16
C GLU A 65 19.79 -4.88 -11.84
N ASP A 66 20.75 -4.18 -11.24
CA ASP A 66 22.05 -4.75 -10.90
C ASP A 66 21.94 -5.66 -9.67
N ARG A 67 21.20 -5.19 -8.66
CA ARG A 67 20.95 -5.95 -7.42
C ARG A 67 19.81 -6.94 -7.54
N ARG A 68 19.02 -6.85 -8.62
CA ARG A 68 17.74 -7.54 -8.78
C ARG A 68 16.84 -7.33 -7.56
N LEU A 69 16.62 -6.07 -7.20
CA LEU A 69 15.80 -5.67 -6.06
C LEU A 69 14.59 -4.87 -6.54
N LEU A 70 13.41 -5.29 -6.10
CA LEU A 70 12.14 -4.58 -6.31
C LEU A 70 11.62 -4.11 -4.94
N LEU A 71 11.60 -2.81 -4.71
CA LEU A 71 10.92 -2.19 -3.60
C LEU A 71 9.58 -1.63 -4.07
N VAL A 72 8.50 -1.95 -3.38
CA VAL A 72 7.15 -1.54 -3.75
C VAL A 72 6.39 -0.99 -2.56
N PHE A 73 5.57 0.04 -2.80
CA PHE A 73 4.53 0.49 -1.89
C PHE A 73 3.29 0.91 -2.66
N ALA A 74 2.13 0.81 -2.01
CA ALA A 74 0.86 1.30 -2.52
C ALA A 74 -0.08 1.63 -1.35
N ARG A 75 -0.97 2.60 -1.56
CA ARG A 75 -2.02 2.96 -0.59
C ARG A 75 -3.27 2.12 -0.74
N GLU A 76 -3.54 1.71 -1.97
CA GLU A 76 -4.73 1.00 -2.41
C GLU A 76 -4.36 -0.19 -3.28
N GLY A 77 -5.37 -0.96 -3.68
CA GLY A 77 -5.22 -2.11 -4.57
C GLY A 77 -5.17 -3.45 -3.85
N ALA A 78 -4.90 -4.50 -4.62
CA ALA A 78 -4.87 -5.86 -4.09
C ALA A 78 -3.67 -6.11 -3.15
N ILE A 79 -2.62 -5.31 -3.23
CA ILE A 79 -1.49 -5.38 -2.29
C ILE A 79 -1.79 -4.71 -0.94
N ALA A 80 -2.78 -3.81 -0.87
CA ALA A 80 -3.15 -3.06 0.33
C ALA A 80 -4.36 -3.65 1.08
N SER A 81 -5.10 -4.60 0.48
CA SER A 81 -6.25 -5.25 1.11
C SER A 81 -5.83 -6.45 1.96
N GLN A 82 -6.39 -6.58 3.18
CA GLN A 82 -6.16 -7.73 4.05
C GLN A 82 -6.50 -9.07 3.35
N ARG A 83 -7.48 -9.05 2.44
CA ARG A 83 -7.98 -10.23 1.71
C ARG A 83 -6.97 -10.76 0.70
N THR A 84 -6.26 -9.88 0.00
CA THR A 84 -5.44 -10.24 -1.16
C THR A 84 -3.95 -9.95 -0.99
N ARG A 85 -3.55 -9.16 0.00
CA ARG A 85 -2.16 -8.71 0.20
C ARG A 85 -1.13 -9.84 0.18
N ALA A 86 -1.36 -10.90 0.97
CA ALA A 86 -0.44 -12.03 1.03
C ALA A 86 -0.29 -12.73 -0.33
N ALA A 87 -1.40 -12.95 -1.03
CA ALA A 87 -1.43 -13.55 -2.37
C ALA A 87 -0.77 -12.64 -3.42
N THR A 88 -0.99 -11.32 -3.35
CA THR A 88 -0.36 -10.34 -4.25
C THR A 88 1.17 -10.33 -4.08
N LEU A 89 1.67 -10.30 -2.84
CA LEU A 89 3.11 -10.37 -2.56
C LEU A 89 3.72 -11.71 -3.00
N GLU A 90 3.00 -12.81 -2.84
CA GLU A 90 3.40 -14.12 -3.34
C GLU A 90 3.53 -14.14 -4.87
N LEU A 91 2.49 -13.69 -5.58
CA LEU A 91 2.50 -13.62 -7.04
C LEU A 91 3.58 -12.69 -7.57
N LEU A 92 3.86 -11.56 -6.89
CA LEU A 92 4.95 -10.66 -7.26
C LEU A 92 6.31 -11.35 -7.19
N ARG A 93 6.58 -12.13 -6.14
CA ARG A 93 7.83 -12.91 -6.03
C ARG A 93 7.94 -13.94 -7.17
N CYS A 94 6.84 -14.57 -7.57
CA CYS A 94 6.82 -15.49 -8.70
C CYS A 94 6.99 -14.77 -10.06
N ALA A 95 6.41 -13.57 -10.22
CA ALA A 95 6.48 -12.77 -11.44
C ALA A 95 7.86 -12.13 -11.67
N TRP A 96 8.67 -11.99 -10.61
CA TRP A 96 10.02 -11.41 -10.63
C TRP A 96 11.09 -12.46 -10.27
N PRO A 97 11.29 -13.48 -11.11
CA PRO A 97 12.17 -14.60 -10.78
C PRO A 97 13.62 -14.15 -10.60
N GLY A 98 14.22 -14.54 -9.48
CA GLY A 98 15.59 -14.18 -9.13
C GLY A 98 15.76 -12.73 -8.69
N TRP A 99 14.66 -12.00 -8.46
CA TRP A 99 14.67 -10.72 -7.78
C TRP A 99 14.23 -10.88 -6.34
N GLU A 100 14.78 -10.04 -5.48
CA GLU A 100 14.24 -9.81 -4.15
C GLU A 100 13.09 -8.80 -4.23
N VAL A 101 11.93 -9.17 -3.69
CA VAL A 101 10.75 -8.29 -3.63
C VAL A 101 10.48 -7.90 -2.18
N ARG A 102 10.49 -6.59 -1.88
CA ARG A 102 10.23 -6.04 -0.54
C ARG A 102 9.14 -4.98 -0.58
N TRP A 103 8.29 -5.00 0.44
CA TRP A 103 7.32 -3.94 0.71
C TRP A 103 7.96 -2.80 1.50
N LEU A 104 7.50 -1.57 1.27
CA LEU A 104 7.88 -0.39 2.04
C LEU A 104 6.67 0.23 2.74
N TYR A 105 6.61 0.10 4.07
CA TYR A 105 5.55 0.68 4.88
C TYR A 105 5.60 2.22 4.91
N ASP A 106 6.78 2.83 4.85
CA ASP A 106 6.97 4.29 4.86
C ASP A 106 6.71 4.97 3.51
N GLY A 107 6.17 4.24 2.54
CA GLY A 107 5.91 4.73 1.19
C GLY A 107 7.13 5.36 0.53
N GLN A 108 6.97 6.58 0.01
CA GLN A 108 8.04 7.31 -0.67
C GLN A 108 9.25 7.60 0.23
N GLY A 109 9.03 7.85 1.53
CA GLY A 109 10.12 8.04 2.49
C GLY A 109 11.05 6.82 2.55
N GLY A 110 10.49 5.62 2.41
CA GLY A 110 11.26 4.37 2.29
C GLY A 110 12.15 4.31 1.04
N LEU A 111 11.64 4.76 -0.11
CA LEU A 111 12.43 4.83 -1.34
C LEU A 111 13.58 5.85 -1.21
N ARG A 112 13.30 7.02 -0.63
CA ARG A 112 14.28 8.08 -0.42
C ARG A 112 15.39 7.59 0.51
N ALA A 113 15.03 6.95 1.62
CA ALA A 113 15.96 6.34 2.57
C ALA A 113 16.83 5.25 1.93
N HIS A 114 16.33 4.53 0.93
CA HIS A 114 17.12 3.53 0.21
C HIS A 114 18.18 4.16 -0.70
N LEU A 115 17.85 5.28 -1.34
CA LEU A 115 18.75 6.00 -2.26
C LEU A 115 19.80 6.86 -1.54
N GLY A 116 19.60 7.16 -0.26
CA GLY A 116 20.47 7.98 0.57
C GLY A 116 19.77 8.39 1.87
N PRO A 117 20.37 9.21 2.72
CA PRO A 117 19.69 9.70 3.92
C PRO A 117 18.42 10.45 3.53
N ALA A 118 17.29 10.00 4.06
CA ALA A 118 16.05 10.75 3.98
C ALA A 118 16.21 12.05 4.78
N PRO A 119 15.63 13.18 4.32
CA PRO A 119 15.56 14.36 5.15
C PRO A 119 14.82 14.04 6.45
N GLU A 120 15.17 14.74 7.54
CA GLU A 120 14.43 14.63 8.79
C GLU A 120 12.94 14.86 8.53
N ALA A 121 12.12 13.99 9.12
CA ALA A 121 10.68 14.16 9.08
C ALA A 121 10.35 15.49 9.77
N ALA A 122 9.62 16.36 9.07
CA ALA A 122 9.05 17.53 9.70
C ALA A 122 8.05 17.08 10.77
N ASP A 123 7.96 17.79 11.89
CA ASP A 123 6.87 17.58 12.84
C ASP A 123 5.56 18.01 12.18
N THR A 124 4.76 17.04 11.76
CA THR A 124 3.47 17.26 11.12
C THR A 124 2.35 17.16 12.15
N ALA A 125 1.34 18.01 11.97
CA ALA A 125 0.09 17.88 12.69
C ALA A 125 -0.54 16.50 12.42
N VAL A 126 -1.15 15.93 13.46
CA VAL A 126 -1.90 14.67 13.35
C VAL A 126 -3.36 14.98 13.06
N TYR A 127 -3.90 14.32 12.05
CA TYR A 127 -5.28 14.38 11.65
C TYR A 127 -5.92 13.02 11.94
N PRO A 128 -6.56 12.83 13.10
CA PRO A 128 -7.16 11.54 13.44
C PRO A 128 -8.39 11.24 12.57
N GLY A 129 -8.62 9.96 12.29
CA GLY A 129 -9.90 9.48 11.75
C GLY A 129 -11.01 9.56 12.81
N PRO A 130 -12.27 9.88 12.42
CA PRO A 130 -13.40 9.84 13.33
C PRO A 130 -13.62 8.41 13.87
N ALA A 131 -14.19 8.32 15.08
CA ALA A 131 -14.75 7.06 15.55
C ALA A 131 -16.06 6.78 14.81
N LEU A 132 -16.25 5.54 14.39
CA LEU A 132 -17.47 5.12 13.72
C LEU A 132 -18.55 4.81 14.76
N GLU A 133 -19.79 5.12 14.42
CA GLU A 133 -20.96 4.64 15.17
C GLU A 133 -21.20 3.15 14.89
N LEU A 134 -21.95 2.49 15.77
CA LEU A 134 -22.20 1.04 15.66
C LEU A 134 -23.01 0.65 14.41
N ASP A 135 -23.78 1.60 13.87
CA ASP A 135 -24.63 1.48 12.68
C ASP A 135 -24.12 2.32 11.50
N ASP A 136 -22.83 2.68 11.50
CA ASP A 136 -22.20 3.40 10.40
C ASP A 136 -22.21 2.57 9.11
N GLU A 137 -22.53 3.20 7.97
CA GLU A 137 -22.66 2.54 6.67
C GLU A 137 -21.35 1.91 6.17
N GLU A 138 -20.19 2.42 6.61
CA GLU A 138 -18.90 1.82 6.28
C GLU A 138 -18.81 0.38 6.80
N LEU A 139 -19.46 0.07 7.93
CA LEU A 139 -19.44 -1.27 8.53
C LEU A 139 -20.32 -2.28 7.78
N ASP A 140 -21.12 -1.84 6.81
CA ASP A 140 -21.88 -2.72 5.92
C ASP A 140 -21.00 -3.29 4.79
N ASP A 141 -19.83 -2.68 4.52
CA ASP A 141 -18.88 -3.20 3.53
C ASP A 141 -18.16 -4.46 4.06
N PRO A 142 -18.01 -5.52 3.26
CA PRO A 142 -17.21 -6.69 3.64
C PRO A 142 -15.71 -6.42 3.87
N ASP A 143 -15.17 -5.37 3.26
CA ASP A 143 -13.78 -4.92 3.35
C ASP A 143 -13.74 -3.41 3.74
N PRO A 144 -14.19 -3.05 4.95
CA PRO A 144 -14.36 -1.65 5.35
C PRO A 144 -13.02 -0.95 5.57
N LEU A 145 -12.94 0.32 5.18
CA LEU A 145 -11.77 1.21 5.32
C LEU A 145 -11.63 1.68 6.77
N VAL A 146 -11.27 0.76 7.66
CA VAL A 146 -11.24 0.99 9.11
C VAL A 146 -9.93 0.61 9.78
N ALA A 147 -9.64 1.31 10.86
CA ALA A 147 -8.60 1.00 11.81
C ALA A 147 -9.24 0.50 13.12
N VAL A 148 -8.86 -0.70 13.56
CA VAL A 148 -9.40 -1.29 14.79
C VAL A 148 -8.47 -0.95 15.97
N VAL A 149 -9.04 -0.40 17.03
CA VAL A 149 -8.32 -0.09 18.27
C VAL A 149 -8.84 -0.96 19.40
N THR A 150 -7.99 -1.81 19.97
CA THR A 150 -8.33 -2.53 21.20
C THR A 150 -7.56 -1.96 22.37
N VAL A 151 -8.22 -1.82 23.52
CA VAL A 151 -7.60 -1.32 24.75
C VAL A 151 -7.81 -2.33 25.86
N GLY A 152 -6.72 -2.85 26.42
CA GLY A 152 -6.79 -3.92 27.41
C GLY A 152 -7.52 -5.15 26.89
N ALA A 153 -8.27 -5.81 27.77
CA ALA A 153 -9.05 -7.01 27.42
C ALA A 153 -10.56 -6.71 27.22
N ASP A 154 -10.97 -5.46 27.42
CA ASP A 154 -12.37 -5.08 27.61
C ASP A 154 -12.95 -4.22 26.48
N ARG A 155 -12.16 -3.36 25.84
CA ARG A 155 -12.68 -2.38 24.87
C ARG A 155 -12.20 -2.60 23.44
N CYS A 156 -13.10 -2.35 22.49
CA CYS A 156 -12.83 -2.41 21.06
C CYS A 156 -13.51 -1.23 20.37
N HIS A 157 -12.73 -0.36 19.73
CA HIS A 157 -13.22 0.79 19.00
C HIS A 157 -12.87 0.66 17.52
N VAL A 158 -13.71 1.22 16.66
CA VAL A 158 -13.49 1.24 15.22
C VAL A 158 -13.41 2.70 14.77
N LEU A 159 -12.37 3.02 14.02
CA LEU A 159 -12.11 4.36 13.50
C LEU A 159 -12.05 4.29 11.97
N ALA A 160 -12.49 5.34 11.27
CA ALA A 160 -12.31 5.42 9.83
C ALA A 160 -10.81 5.53 9.49
N ASP A 161 -10.31 4.70 8.56
CA ASP A 161 -8.90 4.68 8.15
C ASP A 161 -8.60 5.64 6.99
N ILE A 162 -9.18 6.83 7.02
CA ILE A 162 -9.10 7.83 5.95
C ILE A 162 -8.03 8.91 6.17
N ASN A 163 -7.50 9.01 7.39
CA ASN A 163 -6.49 10.01 7.77
C ASN A 163 -5.25 9.34 8.41
N ASP A 164 -4.58 10.01 9.36
CA ASP A 164 -3.39 9.46 10.01
C ASP A 164 -3.72 8.23 10.85
N HIS A 165 -2.74 7.33 10.96
CA HIS A 165 -2.90 6.11 11.73
C HIS A 165 -3.11 6.45 13.22
N PRO A 166 -4.02 5.79 13.96
CA PRO A 166 -4.33 6.14 15.35
C PRO A 166 -3.12 6.12 16.31
N VAL A 167 -2.08 5.35 15.98
CA VAL A 167 -0.83 5.31 16.75
C VAL A 167 -0.13 6.69 16.81
N GLU A 168 -0.35 7.56 15.83
CA GLU A 168 0.31 8.87 15.73
C GLU A 168 -0.19 9.88 16.77
N GLU A 169 -1.39 9.66 17.32
CA GLU A 169 -2.02 10.50 18.35
C GLU A 169 -1.30 10.40 19.72
N GLY A 170 -0.46 9.38 19.93
CA GLY A 170 0.13 9.15 21.25
C GLY A 170 -0.92 8.83 22.33
N PRO A 171 -0.61 9.08 23.61
CA PRO A 171 -1.54 8.89 24.71
C PRO A 171 -2.86 9.67 24.59
N ALA A 172 -2.94 10.71 23.76
CA ALA A 172 -4.19 11.45 23.52
C ALA A 172 -5.28 10.56 22.89
N LEU A 173 -4.90 9.49 22.18
CA LEU A 173 -5.83 8.47 21.70
C LEU A 173 -6.70 7.92 22.84
N LEU A 174 -6.10 7.61 23.99
CA LEU A 174 -6.84 7.03 25.12
C LEU A 174 -7.86 7.98 25.72
N GLU A 175 -7.59 9.30 25.69
CA GLU A 175 -8.56 10.32 26.10
C GLU A 175 -9.74 10.37 25.12
N ARG A 176 -9.44 10.39 23.81
CA ARG A 176 -10.46 10.43 22.75
C ARG A 176 -11.38 9.21 22.79
N LEU A 177 -10.84 8.03 23.08
CA LEU A 177 -11.60 6.78 23.14
C LEU A 177 -12.49 6.64 24.40
N ARG A 178 -12.43 7.56 25.37
CA ARG A 178 -13.34 7.51 26.54
C ARG A 178 -14.79 7.78 26.16
N ASP A 179 -15.01 8.67 25.20
CA ASP A 179 -16.33 9.10 24.74
C ASP A 179 -16.70 8.46 23.38
N ALA A 180 -15.82 7.64 22.80
CA ALA A 180 -16.06 6.98 21.53
C ALA A 180 -16.91 5.71 21.68
N PRO A 181 -17.70 5.31 20.66
CA PRO A 181 -18.44 4.06 20.67
C PRO A 181 -17.55 2.84 20.94
N ASP A 182 -17.92 2.05 21.95
CA ASP A 182 -17.32 0.73 22.20
C ASP A 182 -18.12 -0.33 21.46
N HIS A 183 -17.48 -0.92 20.46
CA HIS A 183 -18.03 -1.98 19.63
C HIS A 183 -18.00 -3.33 20.34
N GLY A 184 -17.26 -3.43 21.46
CA GLY A 184 -17.05 -4.65 22.23
C GLY A 184 -16.19 -5.68 21.51
N SER A 185 -16.37 -5.89 20.21
CA SER A 185 -15.51 -6.72 19.37
C SER A 185 -15.70 -6.39 17.89
N HIS A 186 -14.67 -6.61 17.08
CA HIS A 186 -14.71 -6.44 15.63
C HIS A 186 -14.33 -7.74 14.91
N ARG A 187 -15.10 -8.10 13.87
CA ARG A 187 -15.00 -9.38 13.15
C ARG A 187 -14.87 -9.22 11.64
N LEU A 188 -14.94 -8.00 11.13
CA LEU A 188 -14.71 -7.73 9.71
C LEU A 188 -13.20 -7.58 9.46
N ARG A 189 -12.85 -7.47 8.19
CA ARG A 189 -11.49 -7.10 7.80
C ARG A 189 -11.24 -5.64 8.14
N ALA A 190 -9.97 -5.29 8.28
CA ALA A 190 -9.53 -3.94 8.57
C ALA A 190 -8.23 -3.62 7.84
N ASP A 191 -8.01 -2.35 7.53
CA ASP A 191 -6.81 -1.89 6.84
C ASP A 191 -5.64 -1.65 7.78
N ALA A 192 -5.95 -1.37 9.04
CA ALA A 192 -4.96 -1.12 10.06
C ALA A 192 -5.47 -1.46 11.47
N GLY A 193 -4.58 -1.41 12.45
CA GLY A 193 -4.99 -1.54 13.82
C GLY A 193 -3.91 -1.31 14.86
N ILE A 194 -4.38 -1.16 16.09
CA ILE A 194 -3.55 -0.94 17.27
C ILE A 194 -4.15 -1.68 18.46
N HIS A 195 -3.29 -2.39 19.18
CA HIS A 195 -3.59 -2.90 20.51
C HIS A 195 -2.83 -2.07 21.54
N VAL A 196 -3.55 -1.53 22.52
CA VAL A 196 -2.98 -0.79 23.64
C VAL A 196 -3.17 -1.61 24.93
N ASP A 197 -2.08 -1.91 25.63
CA ASP A 197 -2.08 -2.50 26.97
C ASP A 197 -1.64 -1.43 27.98
N PRO A 198 -2.59 -0.74 28.66
CA PRO A 198 -2.26 0.30 29.62
C PRO A 198 -1.56 -0.22 30.88
N GLU A 199 -1.83 -1.47 31.29
CA GLU A 199 -1.23 -2.06 32.49
C GLU A 199 0.27 -2.27 32.31
N ARG A 200 0.67 -2.77 31.13
CA ARG A 200 2.08 -3.01 30.79
C ARG A 200 2.75 -1.86 30.06
N ARG A 201 1.99 -0.80 29.72
CA ARG A 201 2.43 0.30 28.86
C ARG A 201 3.02 -0.19 27.54
N ARG A 202 2.30 -1.08 26.86
CA ARG A 202 2.71 -1.65 25.58
C ARG A 202 1.73 -1.33 24.47
N ILE A 203 2.27 -1.16 23.28
CA ILE A 203 1.51 -0.91 22.06
C ILE A 203 2.07 -1.79 20.98
N GLY A 204 1.16 -2.47 20.29
CA GLY A 204 1.43 -3.07 19.00
C GLY A 204 0.53 -2.45 17.96
N TRP A 205 1.07 -2.16 16.78
CA TRP A 205 0.30 -1.58 15.69
C TRP A 205 0.72 -2.17 14.34
N TRP A 206 -0.18 -2.14 13.37
CA TRP A 206 0.02 -2.72 12.05
C TRP A 206 -0.81 -1.96 11.01
N LEU A 207 -0.41 -2.07 9.74
CA LEU A 207 -1.18 -1.58 8.59
C LEU A 207 -0.90 -2.43 7.34
N ASN A 208 -1.90 -2.58 6.49
CA ASN A 208 -1.77 -3.22 5.18
C ASN A 208 -1.31 -2.24 4.09
N THR A 209 -1.65 -0.97 4.26
CA THR A 209 -1.32 0.11 3.34
C THR A 209 0.10 0.66 3.58
N ALA A 210 0.60 1.53 2.72
CA ALA A 210 1.83 2.28 2.95
C ALA A 210 1.49 3.72 3.35
N ARG A 211 2.10 4.21 4.44
CA ARG A 211 1.87 5.57 4.94
C ARG A 211 3.18 6.29 5.12
N ALA A 212 3.23 7.52 4.60
CA ALA A 212 4.34 8.41 4.91
C ALA A 212 4.39 8.67 6.43
N HIS A 213 5.60 8.84 6.96
CA HIS A 213 5.84 9.23 8.37
C HIS A 213 5.64 8.16 9.44
N GLY A 214 5.61 6.87 9.11
CA GLY A 214 5.68 5.77 10.09
C GLY A 214 6.95 5.73 10.97
N ARG A 215 7.80 6.76 10.90
CA ARG A 215 9.10 6.87 11.57
C ARG A 215 9.05 7.83 12.75
N SER A 216 8.16 7.59 13.70
CA SER A 216 8.54 7.23 15.07
C SER A 216 7.31 7.30 15.99
N PRO A 217 6.33 6.39 15.83
CA PRO A 217 5.27 6.26 16.83
C PRO A 217 5.81 6.11 18.25
N ALA A 218 6.99 5.51 18.42
CA ALA A 218 7.67 5.44 19.71
C ALA A 218 7.92 6.81 20.37
N ALA A 219 8.26 7.85 19.60
CA ALA A 219 8.46 9.20 20.13
C ALA A 219 7.13 9.85 20.58
N ARG A 220 6.00 9.47 19.97
CA ARG A 220 4.65 9.95 20.32
C ARG A 220 4.09 9.27 21.58
N TRP A 221 4.69 8.15 22.01
CA TRP A 221 4.28 7.41 23.21
C TRP A 221 5.38 7.35 24.29
N PRO A 222 5.69 8.49 24.96
CA PRO A 222 6.79 8.56 25.90
C PRO A 222 6.58 7.60 27.09
N GLY A 223 7.58 6.75 27.35
CA GLY A 223 7.55 5.77 28.44
C GLY A 223 6.74 4.50 28.15
N TRP A 224 6.30 4.29 26.91
CA TRP A 224 5.68 3.05 26.44
C TRP A 224 6.67 2.23 25.61
N THR A 225 6.43 0.92 25.55
CA THR A 225 7.05 0.06 24.52
C THR A 225 6.14 0.05 23.30
N VAL A 226 6.62 0.56 22.18
CA VAL A 226 5.88 0.58 20.91
C VAL A 226 6.53 -0.39 19.93
N GLU A 227 5.76 -1.37 19.48
CA GLU A 227 6.19 -2.37 18.52
C GLU A 227 5.39 -2.21 17.21
N PHE A 228 6.10 -2.14 16.09
CA PHE A 228 5.48 -2.18 14.78
C PHE A 228 5.40 -3.63 14.29
N TRP A 229 4.18 -4.14 14.15
CA TRP A 229 3.89 -5.48 13.68
C TRP A 229 3.76 -5.57 12.15
N GLU A 230 4.08 -4.50 11.42
CA GLU A 230 4.04 -4.48 9.95
C GLU A 230 2.63 -4.80 9.43
N ASP A 231 2.45 -5.87 8.64
CA ASP A 231 1.14 -6.36 8.20
C ASP A 231 0.67 -7.61 8.96
N ARG A 232 1.33 -7.93 10.09
CA ARG A 232 1.01 -9.09 10.92
C ARG A 232 -0.18 -8.81 11.85
N TRP A 233 -1.36 -8.58 11.26
CA TRP A 233 -2.61 -8.37 12.01
C TRP A 233 -2.94 -9.52 12.98
N ALA A 234 -2.41 -10.73 12.76
CA ALA A 234 -2.55 -11.86 13.68
C ALA A 234 -1.88 -11.61 15.05
N GLU A 235 -0.89 -10.71 15.14
CA GLU A 235 -0.36 -10.25 16.44
C GLU A 235 -1.42 -9.49 17.23
N HIS A 236 -2.24 -8.67 16.55
CA HIS A 236 -3.35 -7.94 17.16
C HIS A 236 -4.40 -8.90 17.72
N GLU A 237 -4.81 -9.90 16.92
CA GLU A 237 -5.75 -10.94 17.36
C GLU A 237 -5.25 -11.65 18.63
N ARG A 238 -3.96 -12.05 18.65
CA ARG A 238 -3.34 -12.69 19.82
C ARG A 238 -3.29 -11.79 21.04
N ALA A 239 -2.99 -10.51 20.86
CA ALA A 239 -2.80 -9.57 21.96
C ALA A 239 -4.13 -9.14 22.61
N CYS A 240 -5.20 -9.02 21.82
CA CYS A 240 -6.47 -8.44 22.28
C CYS A 240 -7.48 -9.44 22.89
N GLY A 241 -7.10 -10.70 23.09
CA GLY A 241 -7.97 -11.70 23.73
C GLY A 241 -9.27 -11.98 22.97
N GLY A 242 -9.25 -11.93 21.64
CA GLY A 242 -10.40 -12.21 20.77
C GLY A 242 -11.35 -11.02 20.56
N ARG A 243 -10.96 -9.80 20.94
CA ARG A 243 -11.73 -8.58 20.66
C ARG A 243 -11.68 -8.22 19.17
N PHE A 244 -10.55 -8.46 18.51
CA PHE A 244 -10.40 -8.41 17.06
C PHE A 244 -10.15 -9.83 16.53
N ALA A 245 -10.99 -10.28 15.60
CA ALA A 245 -10.88 -11.60 14.98
C ALA A 245 -11.46 -11.57 13.56
N PRO A 246 -10.72 -11.00 12.58
CA PRO A 246 -11.15 -10.91 11.20
C PRO A 246 -11.18 -12.31 10.54
N PRO A 247 -11.95 -12.51 9.44
CA PRO A 247 -11.91 -13.78 8.72
C PRO A 247 -10.55 -14.00 8.07
N ALA A 248 -10.00 -15.21 8.23
CA ALA A 248 -8.76 -15.60 7.56
C ALA A 248 -8.91 -15.50 6.02
N PRO A 249 -7.92 -14.95 5.31
CA PRO A 249 -7.93 -14.94 3.84
C PRO A 249 -7.92 -16.35 3.27
N ASP A 250 -8.79 -16.62 2.29
CA ASP A 250 -8.69 -17.82 1.46
C ASP A 250 -7.58 -17.62 0.41
N ARG A 251 -6.44 -18.29 0.61
CA ARG A 251 -5.29 -18.17 -0.30
C ARG A 251 -5.64 -18.50 -1.74
N ALA A 252 -6.39 -19.58 -2.00
CA ALA A 252 -6.66 -20.03 -3.37
C ALA A 252 -7.58 -19.03 -4.09
N ALA A 253 -8.63 -18.56 -3.40
CA ALA A 253 -9.51 -17.52 -3.92
C ALA A 253 -8.77 -16.19 -4.14
N ALA A 254 -7.90 -15.79 -3.20
CA ALA A 254 -7.12 -14.57 -3.30
C ALA A 254 -6.12 -14.60 -4.47
N LEU A 255 -5.41 -15.71 -4.67
CA LEU A 255 -4.50 -15.88 -5.82
C LEU A 255 -5.26 -15.79 -7.15
N ALA A 256 -6.44 -16.41 -7.24
CA ALA A 256 -7.26 -16.36 -8.45
C ALA A 256 -7.80 -14.96 -8.74
N ASP A 257 -8.30 -14.25 -7.72
CA ASP A 257 -8.79 -12.88 -7.85
C ASP A 257 -7.69 -11.93 -8.36
N VAL A 258 -6.51 -11.96 -7.74
CA VAL A 258 -5.38 -11.12 -8.15
C VAL A 258 -4.93 -11.44 -9.58
N ARG A 259 -4.87 -12.73 -9.95
CA ARG A 259 -4.60 -13.15 -11.33
C ARG A 259 -5.62 -12.57 -12.30
N ASP A 260 -6.91 -12.74 -12.03
CA ASP A 260 -7.97 -12.34 -12.95
C ASP A 260 -8.00 -10.83 -13.18
N ARG A 261 -7.85 -10.06 -12.10
CA ARG A 261 -7.72 -8.60 -12.18
C ARG A 261 -6.48 -8.18 -12.97
N ALA A 262 -5.35 -8.86 -12.81
CA ALA A 262 -4.15 -8.59 -13.60
C ALA A 262 -4.32 -8.95 -15.09
N LEU A 263 -5.01 -10.05 -15.40
CA LEU A 263 -5.33 -10.43 -16.78
C LEU A 263 -6.28 -9.44 -17.44
N GLU A 264 -7.26 -8.91 -16.70
CA GLU A 264 -8.14 -7.84 -17.15
C GLU A 264 -7.36 -6.55 -17.41
N ARG A 265 -6.47 -6.17 -16.47
CA ARG A 265 -5.59 -5.01 -16.61
C ARG A 265 -4.73 -5.06 -17.87
N TRP A 266 -4.26 -6.25 -18.24
CA TRP A 266 -3.46 -6.51 -19.43
C TRP A 266 -4.26 -7.09 -20.61
N ALA A 267 -5.59 -6.92 -20.63
CA ALA A 267 -6.45 -7.59 -21.62
C ALA A 267 -6.10 -7.25 -23.07
N GLY A 268 -5.56 -6.05 -23.34
CA GLY A 268 -5.20 -5.60 -24.67
C GLY A 268 -4.34 -4.33 -24.69
N PRO A 269 -4.06 -3.79 -25.89
CA PRO A 269 -3.29 -2.57 -26.04
C PRO A 269 -4.01 -1.37 -25.40
N ARG A 270 -3.23 -0.44 -24.84
CA ARG A 270 -3.71 0.82 -24.27
C ARG A 270 -3.08 1.96 -25.08
N GLY A 271 -3.90 2.81 -25.70
CA GLY A 271 -3.41 3.94 -26.50
C GLY A 271 -2.90 5.10 -25.64
N ASP A 272 -1.98 5.90 -26.17
CA ASP A 272 -1.47 7.09 -25.50
C ASP A 272 -2.60 8.10 -25.24
N VAL A 273 -3.02 8.22 -23.97
CA VAL A 273 -4.10 9.13 -23.56
C VAL A 273 -3.67 10.58 -23.75
N ARG A 274 -2.40 10.89 -23.48
CA ARG A 274 -1.88 12.25 -23.61
C ARG A 274 -1.87 12.69 -25.06
N ALA A 275 -1.37 11.85 -25.96
CA ALA A 275 -1.36 12.17 -27.39
C ALA A 275 -2.77 12.45 -27.91
N ARG A 276 -3.77 11.66 -27.47
CA ARG A 276 -5.19 11.89 -27.79
C ARG A 276 -5.71 13.22 -27.26
N LEU A 277 -5.40 13.57 -26.00
CA LEU A 277 -5.82 14.84 -25.41
C LEU A 277 -5.13 16.06 -26.05
N VAL A 278 -3.84 15.97 -26.35
CA VAL A 278 -3.09 17.03 -27.06
C VAL A 278 -3.70 17.26 -28.45
N ALA A 279 -4.07 16.21 -29.16
CA ALA A 279 -4.72 16.32 -30.47
C ALA A 279 -6.13 16.93 -30.36
N ALA A 280 -6.90 16.57 -29.34
CA ALA A 280 -8.27 17.06 -29.14
C ALA A 280 -8.34 18.49 -28.58
N LEU A 281 -7.33 18.92 -27.82
CA LEU A 281 -7.30 20.20 -27.09
C LEU A 281 -5.99 20.97 -27.38
N PRO A 282 -5.78 21.47 -28.61
CA PRO A 282 -4.49 22.02 -29.06
C PRO A 282 -4.03 23.29 -28.32
N HIS A 283 -4.94 23.95 -27.59
CA HIS A 283 -4.64 25.15 -26.81
C HIS A 283 -4.56 24.87 -25.30
N ALA A 284 -4.84 23.65 -24.86
CA ALA A 284 -4.75 23.28 -23.45
C ALA A 284 -3.31 22.89 -23.09
N VAL A 285 -2.87 23.32 -21.90
CA VAL A 285 -1.62 22.83 -21.31
C VAL A 285 -1.89 21.46 -20.71
N ILE A 286 -1.52 20.40 -21.43
CA ILE A 286 -1.65 19.02 -20.97
C ILE A 286 -0.36 18.57 -20.28
N GLY A 287 -0.49 18.12 -19.04
CA GLY A 287 0.63 17.62 -18.23
C GLY A 287 1.31 16.38 -18.83
N GLN A 288 2.46 16.01 -18.26
CA GLN A 288 3.28 14.88 -18.73
C GLN A 288 3.06 13.57 -17.94
N GLY A 289 2.26 13.61 -16.88
CA GLY A 289 2.05 12.46 -15.98
C GLY A 289 1.06 11.41 -16.47
N PHE A 290 0.90 11.22 -17.77
CA PHE A 290 0.01 10.17 -18.30
C PHE A 290 0.78 8.86 -18.44
N ALA A 291 0.06 7.74 -18.37
CA ALA A 291 0.61 6.44 -18.68
C ALA A 291 0.99 6.36 -20.18
N PRO A 292 2.15 5.78 -20.51
CA PRO A 292 2.57 5.55 -21.88
C PRO A 292 1.69 4.48 -22.54
N ALA A 293 1.74 4.41 -23.88
CA ALA A 293 1.00 3.40 -24.61
C ALA A 293 1.51 1.98 -24.31
N VAL A 294 0.59 1.02 -24.31
CA VAL A 294 0.87 -0.41 -24.24
C VAL A 294 0.53 -1.03 -25.59
N THR A 295 1.51 -1.67 -26.22
CA THR A 295 1.31 -2.41 -27.46
C THR A 295 0.64 -3.77 -27.23
N ALA A 296 0.07 -4.36 -28.28
CA ALA A 296 -0.51 -5.70 -28.20
C ALA A 296 0.53 -6.76 -27.81
N GLN A 297 1.79 -6.59 -28.27
CA GLN A 297 2.89 -7.48 -27.90
C GLN A 297 3.23 -7.39 -26.41
N GLN A 298 3.32 -6.17 -25.85
CA GLN A 298 3.55 -5.98 -24.42
C GLN A 298 2.42 -6.56 -23.58
N ALA A 299 1.16 -6.32 -23.97
CA ALA A 299 0.00 -6.89 -23.28
C ALA A 299 0.02 -8.42 -23.28
N ALA A 300 0.31 -9.05 -24.43
CA ALA A 300 0.42 -10.51 -24.53
C ALA A 300 1.57 -11.07 -23.67
N ALA A 301 2.74 -10.40 -23.66
CA ALA A 301 3.87 -10.80 -22.84
C ALA A 301 3.56 -10.70 -21.34
N ALA A 302 2.91 -9.61 -20.92
CA ALA A 302 2.47 -9.39 -19.55
C ALA A 302 1.49 -10.47 -19.08
N ARG A 303 0.46 -10.77 -19.88
CA ARG A 303 -0.50 -11.85 -19.56
C ARG A 303 0.19 -13.20 -19.40
N ALA A 304 1.13 -13.52 -20.28
CA ALA A 304 1.88 -14.77 -20.17
C ALA A 304 2.74 -14.82 -18.90
N ALA A 305 3.27 -13.68 -18.43
CA ALA A 305 3.99 -13.60 -17.17
C ALA A 305 3.08 -13.81 -15.96
N VAL A 306 1.90 -13.17 -15.95
CA VAL A 306 0.86 -13.34 -14.91
C VAL A 306 0.47 -14.82 -14.77
N GLU A 307 0.18 -15.50 -15.87
CA GLU A 307 -0.20 -16.92 -15.86
C GLU A 307 0.93 -17.83 -15.34
N ARG A 308 2.18 -17.56 -15.72
CA ARG A 308 3.33 -18.31 -15.20
C ARG A 308 3.52 -18.11 -13.70
N ALA A 309 3.39 -16.87 -13.23
CA ALA A 309 3.49 -16.54 -11.81
C ALA A 309 2.41 -17.26 -11.00
N TYR A 310 1.15 -17.20 -11.48
CA TYR A 310 0.03 -17.91 -10.87
C TYR A 310 0.24 -19.43 -10.84
N GLY A 311 0.64 -20.04 -11.95
CA GLY A 311 0.92 -21.48 -12.00
C GLY A 311 2.03 -21.92 -11.04
N THR A 312 3.04 -21.06 -10.85
CA THR A 312 4.12 -21.30 -9.88
C THR A 312 3.62 -21.21 -8.44
N ALA A 313 2.83 -20.19 -8.12
CA ALA A 313 2.26 -19.98 -6.79
C ALA A 313 1.32 -21.13 -6.39
N VAL A 314 0.41 -21.54 -7.28
CA VAL A 314 -0.51 -22.67 -7.01
C VAL A 314 0.23 -24.01 -6.87
N GLY A 315 1.39 -24.16 -7.52
CA GLY A 315 2.23 -25.35 -7.40
C GLY A 315 3.07 -25.45 -6.12
N THR A 316 3.08 -24.38 -5.30
CA THR A 316 3.80 -24.29 -4.01
C THR A 316 2.85 -24.49 -2.83
#